data_AF-A0A957ZMM3-F1
#
_entry.id   AF-A0A957ZMM3-F1
#
_cell.length_a   1.000
_cell.length_b   1.000
_cell.length_c   1.000
_cell.angle_alpha   90.00
_cell.angle_beta   90.00
_cell.angle_gamma   90.00
#
_symmetry.space_group_name_H-M   'P 1'
#
loop_
_entity.id
_entity.type
_entity.pdbx_description
1 polymer ?
#
loop_
_entity_poly.entity_id
_entity_poly.type
_entity_poly.pdbx_seq_one_letter_code
_entity_poly.pdbx_strand_id
1 'polypeptide(L)'
;LVRACQGCYDAALAYRTPFISGKDSLYNEFNGQPIPGTLLISAIGIVPDMTACMTSALKRAGSRLYLLGETRPELGGSLLGELLGEAGGAAPVMPANPLGRYRAMHKAMLAQRVLACHDLSEGGLAVALAEMCIAGRLGATVALDALADPAAAGFDVVALLFSESNGRLLVEVAD
;
A
#
# COMPACT_ATOMS: atom_id res chain seq x y z
N LEU A 1 14.23 16.96 6.72
CA LEU A 1 14.81 16.93 5.36
C LEU A 1 15.88 15.85 5.18
N VAL A 2 17.06 15.94 5.81
CA VAL A 2 18.17 14.99 5.61
C VAL A 2 17.76 13.52 5.73
N ARG A 3 17.02 13.14 6.78
CA ARG A 3 16.53 11.77 6.96
C ARG A 3 15.55 11.32 5.87
N ALA A 4 14.73 12.23 5.35
CA ALA A 4 13.82 11.94 4.25
C ALA A 4 14.61 11.71 2.94
N CYS A 5 15.64 12.52 2.67
CA CYS A 5 16.55 12.30 1.55
C CYS A 5 17.27 10.94 1.65
N GLN A 6 17.70 10.55 2.86
CA GLN A 6 18.28 9.22 3.10
C GLN A 6 17.26 8.11 2.82
N GLY A 7 16.02 8.26 3.28
CA GLY A 7 14.94 7.31 2.98
C GLY A 7 14.66 7.18 1.47
N CYS A 8 14.69 8.29 0.73
CA CYS A 8 14.61 8.26 -0.73
C CYS A 8 15.79 7.49 -1.34
N TYR A 9 17.02 7.75 -0.89
CA TYR A 9 18.20 7.01 -1.36
C TYR A 9 18.06 5.49 -1.11
N ASP A 10 17.68 5.11 0.11
CA ASP A 10 17.51 3.70 0.49
C ASP A 10 16.42 3.03 -0.37
N ALA A 11 15.30 3.71 -0.60
CA ALA A 11 14.23 3.22 -1.48
C ALA A 11 14.69 3.11 -2.93
N ALA A 12 15.40 4.10 -3.48
CA ALA A 12 15.91 4.06 -4.85
C ALA A 12 16.82 2.85 -5.09
N LEU A 13 17.67 2.51 -4.10
CA LEU A 13 18.51 1.32 -4.15
C LEU A 13 17.67 0.03 -4.05
N ALA A 14 16.75 -0.04 -3.10
CA ALA A 14 15.93 -1.24 -2.86
C ALA A 14 15.03 -1.59 -4.06
N TYR A 15 14.41 -0.58 -4.68
CA TYR A 15 13.55 -0.74 -5.85
C TYR A 15 14.33 -0.76 -7.17
N ARG A 16 15.61 -0.36 -7.15
CA ARG A 16 16.44 -0.14 -8.34
C ARG A 16 15.82 0.85 -9.33
N THR A 17 15.22 1.91 -8.77
CA THR A 17 14.53 2.96 -9.53
C THR A 17 15.13 4.32 -9.15
N PRO A 18 15.85 5.00 -10.07
CA PRO A 18 16.50 6.26 -9.74
C PRO A 18 15.49 7.42 -9.72
N PHE A 19 15.78 8.44 -8.91
CA PHE A 19 15.16 9.75 -9.06
C PHE A 19 15.87 10.51 -10.17
N ILE A 20 15.14 10.80 -11.25
CA ILE A 20 15.70 11.48 -12.45
C ILE A 20 15.47 12.99 -12.46
N SER A 21 14.59 13.49 -11.59
CA SER A 21 14.23 14.90 -11.45
C SER A 21 13.62 15.14 -10.07
N GLY A 22 13.60 16.39 -9.61
CA GLY A 22 13.02 16.79 -8.34
C GLY A 22 12.96 18.31 -8.18
N LYS A 23 12.16 18.76 -7.21
CA LYS A 23 12.07 20.14 -6.77
C LYS A 23 11.92 20.17 -5.26
N ASP A 24 12.59 21.10 -4.61
CA ASP A 24 12.33 21.47 -3.22
C ASP A 24 11.58 22.81 -3.14
N SER A 25 10.67 22.88 -2.17
CA SER A 25 10.07 24.12 -1.69
C SER A 25 10.39 24.20 -0.20
N LEU A 26 11.29 25.09 0.17
CA LEU A 26 11.74 25.26 1.55
C LEU A 26 11.05 26.47 2.20
N TYR A 27 11.12 26.54 3.54
CA TYR A 27 10.47 27.58 4.33
C TYR A 27 8.95 27.60 4.16
N ASN A 28 8.34 26.43 4.02
CA ASN A 28 6.89 26.34 4.00
C ASN A 28 6.35 26.59 5.41
N GLU A 29 5.83 27.78 5.60
CA GLU A 29 5.19 28.22 6.84
C GLU A 29 3.93 29.02 6.52
N PHE A 30 2.98 28.98 7.45
CA PHE A 30 1.78 29.80 7.40
C PHE A 30 1.67 30.56 8.72
N ASN A 31 1.65 31.90 8.66
CA ASN A 31 1.66 32.77 9.85
C ASN A 31 2.80 32.46 10.85
N GLY A 32 4.00 32.14 10.35
CA GLY A 32 5.17 31.79 11.16
C GLY A 32 5.10 30.41 11.82
N GLN A 33 4.09 29.59 11.47
CA GLN A 33 4.00 28.19 11.89
C GLN A 33 4.44 27.27 10.75
N PRO A 34 5.31 26.28 11.00
CA PRO A 34 5.71 25.33 9.97
C PRO A 34 4.52 24.48 9.55
N ILE A 35 4.37 24.24 8.25
CA ILE A 35 3.42 23.22 7.77
C ILE A 35 4.05 21.82 7.92
N PRO A 36 3.22 20.75 7.98
CA PRO A 36 3.73 19.38 7.95
C PRO A 36 4.68 19.14 6.77
N GLY A 37 5.75 18.40 7.00
CA GLY A 37 6.71 18.08 5.95
C GLY A 37 6.08 17.18 4.89
N THR A 38 5.94 17.69 3.67
CA THR A 38 5.40 16.93 2.54
C THR A 38 6.52 16.39 1.66
N LEU A 39 6.46 15.09 1.34
CA LEU A 39 7.26 14.47 0.30
C LEU A 39 6.31 13.93 -0.78
N LEU A 40 6.46 14.42 -2.01
CA LEU A 40 5.68 13.96 -3.16
C LEU A 40 6.60 13.21 -4.12
N ILE A 41 6.24 11.96 -4.40
CA ILE A 41 6.98 11.10 -5.34
C ILE A 41 6.09 10.76 -6.52
N SER A 42 6.57 11.03 -7.73
CA SER A 42 5.94 10.59 -8.98
C SER A 42 6.77 9.49 -9.62
N ALA A 43 6.14 8.39 -10.00
CA ALA A 43 6.76 7.29 -10.75
C ALA A 43 6.25 7.29 -12.20
N ILE A 44 7.13 6.95 -13.14
CA ILE A 44 6.81 6.83 -14.56
C ILE A 44 7.38 5.49 -15.04
N GLY A 45 6.58 4.76 -15.81
CA GLY A 45 6.96 3.47 -16.40
C GLY A 45 6.39 3.31 -17.80
N ILE A 46 7.07 2.52 -18.63
CA ILE A 46 6.59 2.19 -19.98
C ILE A 46 5.64 1.00 -19.87
N VAL A 47 4.44 1.15 -20.43
CA VAL A 47 3.47 0.08 -20.57
C VAL A 47 3.45 -0.37 -22.04
N PRO A 48 3.94 -1.59 -22.37
CA PRO A 48 3.99 -2.05 -23.75
C PRO A 48 2.61 -2.27 -24.37
N ASP A 49 1.63 -2.67 -23.54
CA ASP A 49 0.25 -2.92 -23.94
C ASP A 49 -0.70 -2.34 -22.88
N MET A 50 -1.38 -1.26 -23.24
CA MET A 50 -2.31 -0.56 -22.35
C MET A 50 -3.56 -1.40 -22.03
N THR A 51 -3.88 -2.40 -22.84
CA THR A 51 -5.04 -3.28 -22.60
C THR A 51 -4.78 -4.28 -21.46
N ALA A 52 -3.51 -4.49 -21.11
CA ALA A 52 -3.09 -5.32 -19.99
C ALA A 52 -3.03 -4.57 -18.64
N CYS A 53 -3.37 -3.28 -18.61
CA CYS A 53 -3.39 -2.50 -17.37
C CYS A 53 -4.43 -3.02 -16.38
N MET A 54 -3.99 -3.29 -15.15
CA MET A 54 -4.89 -3.70 -14.07
C MET A 54 -5.65 -2.54 -13.45
N THR A 55 -6.83 -2.88 -12.93
CA THR A 55 -7.73 -1.97 -12.22
C THR A 55 -8.14 -2.59 -10.89
N SER A 56 -8.61 -1.78 -9.96
CA SER A 56 -9.04 -2.23 -8.63
C SER A 56 -10.45 -2.84 -8.61
N ALA A 57 -11.30 -2.53 -9.58
CA ALA A 57 -12.69 -3.01 -9.62
C ALA A 57 -12.75 -4.55 -9.70
N LEU A 58 -13.40 -5.18 -8.72
CA LEU A 58 -13.67 -6.63 -8.74
C LEU A 58 -14.41 -7.02 -10.01
N LYS A 59 -14.01 -8.14 -10.63
CA LYS A 59 -14.49 -8.56 -11.95
C LYS A 59 -15.66 -9.51 -11.89
N ARG A 60 -15.69 -10.43 -10.93
CA ARG A 60 -16.76 -11.43 -10.84
C ARG A 60 -16.96 -11.99 -9.44
N ALA A 61 -18.18 -12.46 -9.17
CA ALA A 61 -18.48 -13.22 -7.97
C ALA A 61 -17.81 -14.61 -8.01
N GLY A 62 -17.45 -15.12 -6.84
CA GLY A 62 -16.83 -16.44 -6.68
C GLY A 62 -15.30 -16.46 -6.86
N SER A 63 -14.69 -15.36 -7.33
CA SER A 63 -13.23 -15.23 -7.36
C SER A 63 -12.62 -15.28 -5.96
N ARG A 64 -11.37 -15.75 -5.89
CA ARG A 64 -10.58 -15.71 -4.66
C ARG A 64 -9.83 -14.39 -4.53
N LEU A 65 -9.78 -13.88 -3.31
CA LEU A 65 -8.99 -12.70 -2.94
C LEU A 65 -7.76 -13.14 -2.13
N TYR A 66 -6.60 -12.59 -2.46
CA TYR A 66 -5.37 -12.81 -1.73
C TYR A 66 -4.73 -11.47 -1.34
N LEU A 67 -4.22 -11.40 -0.12
CA LEU A 67 -3.36 -10.32 0.32
C LEU A 67 -1.91 -10.69 0.06
N LEU A 68 -1.23 -9.91 -0.77
CA LEU A 68 0.21 -10.02 -1.00
C LEU A 68 0.95 -9.01 -0.12
N GLY A 69 1.93 -9.48 0.65
CA GLY A 69 2.73 -8.67 1.56
C GLY A 69 2.38 -8.91 3.03
N GLU A 70 3.16 -8.33 3.93
CA GLU A 70 3.00 -8.52 5.37
C GLU A 70 2.24 -7.35 6.00
N THR A 71 1.23 -7.64 6.81
CA THR A 71 0.65 -6.65 7.73
C THR A 71 1.46 -6.67 9.03
N ARG A 72 1.86 -5.50 9.50
CA ARG A 72 2.50 -5.29 10.81
C ARG A 72 1.65 -4.27 11.58
N PRO A 73 1.72 -4.22 12.93
CA PRO A 73 0.96 -3.25 13.73
C PRO A 73 1.56 -1.84 13.59
N GLU A 74 1.49 -1.30 12.38
CA GLU A 74 2.07 -0.05 11.93
C GLU A 74 0.95 0.97 11.71
N LEU A 75 0.38 1.44 12.83
CA LEU A 75 -0.68 2.45 12.86
C LEU A 75 -0.14 3.88 13.06
N GLY A 76 1.18 4.03 13.22
CA GLY A 76 1.81 5.32 13.45
C GLY A 76 1.72 6.23 12.23
N GLY A 77 1.03 7.35 12.39
CA GLY A 77 0.75 8.28 11.28
C GLY A 77 -0.32 7.80 10.30
N SER A 78 -1.09 6.77 10.67
CA SER A 78 -2.21 6.28 9.84
C SER A 78 -3.41 7.23 9.84
N LEU A 79 -4.23 7.14 8.79
CA LEU A 79 -5.49 7.87 8.70
C LEU A 79 -6.42 7.58 9.90
N LEU A 80 -6.46 6.33 10.37
CA LEU A 80 -7.26 5.97 11.54
C LEU A 80 -6.76 6.72 12.79
N GLY A 81 -5.45 6.74 13.01
CA GLY A 81 -4.85 7.47 14.14
C GLY A 81 -5.19 8.96 14.09
N GLU A 82 -5.10 9.57 12.91
CA GLU A 82 -5.50 10.97 12.71
C GLU A 82 -6.97 11.21 13.05
N LEU A 83 -7.88 10.38 12.54
CA LEU A 83 -9.33 10.50 12.78
C LEU A 83 -9.72 10.33 14.25
N LEU A 84 -8.98 9.50 14.99
CA LEU A 84 -9.20 9.27 16.43
C LEU A 84 -8.45 10.27 17.32
N GLY A 85 -7.59 11.13 16.74
CA GLY A 85 -6.72 12.01 17.51
C GLY A 85 -5.64 11.26 18.28
N GLU A 86 -5.31 10.04 17.88
CA GLU A 86 -4.25 9.24 18.49
C GLU A 86 -2.90 9.58 17.87
N ALA A 87 -1.97 10.05 18.71
CA ALA A 87 -0.59 10.27 18.33
C ALA A 87 0.29 9.17 18.92
N GLY A 88 0.99 8.42 18.07
CA GLY A 88 1.90 7.36 18.51
C GLY A 88 1.87 6.16 17.58
N GLY A 89 2.43 5.03 18.02
CA GLY A 89 2.53 3.80 17.22
C GLY A 89 3.77 3.73 16.34
N ALA A 90 3.98 2.56 15.72
CA ALA A 90 5.07 2.35 14.78
C ALA A 90 4.67 2.86 13.39
N ALA A 91 5.52 3.68 12.77
CA ALA A 91 5.33 4.08 11.39
C ALA A 91 5.66 2.92 10.43
N PRO A 92 5.01 2.84 9.25
CA PRO A 92 5.31 1.82 8.25
C PRO A 92 6.78 1.80 7.82
N VAL A 93 7.43 0.65 7.92
CA VAL A 93 8.81 0.48 7.42
C VAL A 93 8.86 -0.14 6.03
N MET A 94 9.99 0.00 5.34
CA MET A 94 10.18 -0.63 4.02
C MET A 94 10.04 -2.17 4.10
N PRO A 95 9.38 -2.83 3.13
CA PRO A 95 9.34 -4.29 3.09
C PRO A 95 10.73 -4.90 2.90
N ALA A 96 10.92 -6.16 3.32
CA ALA A 96 12.21 -6.84 3.21
C ALA A 96 12.62 -7.16 1.75
N ASN A 97 11.66 -7.49 0.88
CA ASN A 97 11.92 -7.80 -0.53
C ASN A 97 10.88 -7.12 -1.45
N PRO A 98 10.89 -5.78 -1.53
CA PRO A 98 9.85 -5.06 -2.23
C PRO A 98 9.91 -5.32 -3.75
N LEU A 99 11.11 -5.29 -4.34
CA LEU A 99 11.28 -5.51 -5.78
C LEU A 99 10.90 -6.93 -6.22
N GLY A 100 11.27 -7.95 -5.44
CA GLY A 100 10.88 -9.33 -5.73
C GLY A 100 9.36 -9.52 -5.74
N ARG A 101 8.67 -8.88 -4.79
CA ARG A 101 7.20 -8.89 -4.70
C ARG A 101 6.55 -8.28 -5.94
N TYR A 102 6.92 -7.06 -6.32
CA TYR A 102 6.36 -6.40 -7.50
C TYR A 102 6.69 -7.15 -8.81
N ARG A 103 7.87 -7.76 -8.93
CA ARG A 103 8.21 -8.61 -10.08
C ARG A 103 7.37 -9.88 -10.15
N ALA A 104 7.13 -10.54 -9.02
CA ALA A 104 6.27 -11.71 -8.96
C ALA A 104 4.83 -11.36 -9.34
N MET A 105 4.31 -10.24 -8.82
CA MET A 105 2.99 -9.72 -9.18
C MET A 105 2.88 -9.40 -10.67
N HIS A 106 3.84 -8.65 -11.22
CA HIS A 106 3.86 -8.31 -12.64
C HIS A 106 3.90 -9.58 -13.52
N LYS A 107 4.66 -10.60 -13.12
CA LYS A 107 4.67 -11.90 -13.82
C LYS A 107 3.30 -12.58 -13.78
N ALA A 108 2.58 -12.54 -12.65
CA ALA A 108 1.23 -13.10 -12.53
C ALA A 108 0.21 -12.34 -13.38
N MET A 109 0.31 -11.01 -13.46
CA MET A 109 -0.51 -10.16 -14.35
C MET A 109 -0.27 -10.51 -15.83
N LEU A 110 1.00 -10.62 -16.25
CA LEU A 110 1.34 -11.03 -17.62
C LEU A 110 0.85 -12.44 -17.96
N ALA A 111 0.80 -13.34 -16.98
CA ALA A 111 0.25 -14.68 -17.12
C ALA A 111 -1.29 -14.73 -17.07
N GLN A 112 -1.97 -13.58 -17.03
CA GLN A 112 -3.43 -13.45 -16.95
C GLN A 112 -4.04 -14.21 -15.77
N ARG A 113 -3.31 -14.27 -14.65
CA ARG A 113 -3.77 -14.90 -13.40
C ARG A 113 -4.40 -13.92 -12.42
N VAL A 114 -4.27 -12.63 -12.68
CA VAL A 114 -4.81 -11.53 -11.86
C VAL A 114 -5.95 -10.88 -12.62
N LEU A 115 -7.11 -10.75 -11.97
CA LEU A 115 -8.32 -10.14 -12.52
C LEU A 115 -8.47 -8.68 -12.08
N ALA A 116 -8.10 -8.40 -10.83
CA ALA A 116 -8.10 -7.07 -10.24
C ALA A 116 -6.97 -6.98 -9.21
N CYS A 117 -6.42 -5.79 -9.02
CA CYS A 117 -5.38 -5.53 -8.04
C CYS A 117 -5.54 -4.11 -7.48
N HIS A 118 -5.40 -3.97 -6.17
CA HIS A 118 -5.44 -2.69 -5.50
C HIS A 118 -4.38 -2.62 -4.40
N ASP A 119 -3.71 -1.49 -4.24
CA ASP A 119 -2.77 -1.28 -3.15
C ASP A 119 -3.50 -0.99 -1.83
N LEU A 120 -2.83 -1.27 -0.72
CA LEU A 120 -3.29 -0.86 0.61
C LEU A 120 -2.48 0.35 1.04
N SER A 121 -3.07 1.52 0.91
CA SER A 121 -2.52 2.81 1.33
C SER A 121 -3.30 3.34 2.54
N GLU A 122 -3.90 4.52 2.44
CA GLU A 122 -4.64 5.17 3.53
C GLU A 122 -5.84 4.33 3.95
N GLY A 123 -5.99 4.09 5.26
CA GLY A 123 -7.06 3.26 5.82
C GLY A 123 -6.89 1.74 5.62
N GLY A 124 -5.78 1.29 5.04
CA GLY A 124 -5.36 -0.11 5.06
C GLY A 124 -6.25 -1.07 4.27
N LEU A 125 -6.36 -2.30 4.76
CA LEU A 125 -7.10 -3.40 4.11
C LEU A 125 -8.60 -3.10 4.02
N ALA A 126 -9.18 -2.50 5.05
CA ALA A 126 -10.62 -2.21 5.09
C ALA A 126 -11.03 -1.28 3.95
N VAL A 127 -10.28 -0.19 3.77
CA VAL A 127 -10.55 0.80 2.71
C VAL A 127 -10.29 0.20 1.33
N ALA A 128 -9.13 -0.44 1.13
CA ALA A 128 -8.80 -1.05 -0.16
C ALA A 128 -9.86 -2.09 -0.59
N LEU A 129 -10.31 -2.96 0.33
CA LEU A 129 -11.35 -3.94 0.03
C LEU A 129 -12.69 -3.25 -0.31
N ALA A 130 -13.07 -2.21 0.43
CA ALA A 130 -14.29 -1.45 0.16
C ALA A 130 -14.26 -0.78 -1.21
N GLU A 131 -13.14 -0.14 -1.58
CA GLU A 131 -12.97 0.50 -2.88
C GLU A 131 -13.04 -0.50 -4.04
N MET A 132 -12.40 -1.67 -3.90
CA MET A 132 -12.51 -2.75 -4.88
C MET A 132 -13.97 -3.23 -5.06
N CYS A 133 -14.70 -3.40 -3.95
CA CYS A 133 -16.11 -3.78 -3.93
C CYS A 133 -17.01 -2.75 -4.60
N ILE A 134 -16.85 -1.47 -4.24
CA ILE A 134 -17.63 -0.35 -4.79
C ILE A 134 -17.39 -0.23 -6.30
N ALA A 135 -16.12 -0.24 -6.73
CA ALA A 135 -15.76 -0.11 -8.13
C ALA A 135 -16.24 -1.32 -8.97
N GLY A 136 -16.22 -2.52 -8.39
CA GLY A 136 -16.74 -3.74 -9.02
C GLY A 136 -18.26 -3.89 -8.94
N ARG A 137 -18.94 -3.14 -8.07
CA ARG A 137 -20.36 -3.33 -7.70
C ARG A 137 -20.64 -4.76 -7.22
N LEU A 138 -19.71 -5.31 -6.43
CA LEU A 138 -19.77 -6.64 -5.85
C LEU A 138 -19.51 -6.57 -4.34
N GLY A 139 -19.94 -7.61 -3.62
CA GLY A 139 -19.54 -7.81 -2.23
C GLY A 139 -18.36 -8.76 -2.10
N ALA A 140 -17.74 -8.79 -0.93
CA ALA A 140 -16.69 -9.74 -0.59
C ALA A 140 -16.90 -10.32 0.81
N THR A 141 -16.48 -11.56 1.00
CA THR A 141 -16.38 -12.20 2.31
C THR A 141 -14.93 -12.61 2.51
N VAL A 142 -14.30 -12.08 3.56
CA VAL A 142 -12.90 -12.33 3.88
C VAL A 142 -12.78 -12.85 5.30
N ALA A 143 -11.88 -13.82 5.49
CA ALA A 143 -11.52 -14.33 6.82
C ALA A 143 -10.21 -13.67 7.26
N LEU A 144 -10.27 -12.86 8.32
CA LEU A 144 -9.09 -12.15 8.83
C LEU A 144 -8.20 -13.04 9.71
N ASP A 145 -8.74 -14.13 10.24
CA ASP A 145 -8.01 -15.06 11.13
C ASP A 145 -6.78 -15.67 10.46
N ALA A 146 -6.81 -15.81 9.12
CA ALA A 146 -5.69 -16.30 8.32
C ALA A 146 -4.54 -15.27 8.18
N LEU A 147 -4.79 -14.00 8.52
CA LEU A 147 -3.81 -12.91 8.48
C LEU A 147 -3.17 -12.65 9.86
N ALA A 148 -3.80 -13.14 10.93
CA ALA A 148 -3.24 -13.05 12.27
C ALA A 148 -2.10 -14.06 12.44
N ASP A 149 -0.94 -13.61 12.90
CA ASP A 149 0.04 -14.52 13.48
C ASP A 149 -0.36 -14.77 14.95
N PRO A 150 -0.79 -16.00 15.32
CA PRO A 150 -1.22 -16.29 16.69
C PRO A 150 -0.13 -16.08 17.73
N ALA A 151 1.14 -16.07 17.31
CA ALA A 151 2.30 -15.84 18.19
C ALA A 151 2.68 -14.36 18.31
N ALA A 152 2.12 -13.48 17.48
CA ALA A 152 2.44 -12.05 17.48
C ALA A 152 1.51 -11.28 18.43
N ALA A 153 2.01 -10.94 19.62
CA ALA A 153 1.34 -9.99 20.50
C ALA A 153 1.12 -8.64 19.78
N GLY A 154 -0.09 -8.06 19.89
CA GLY A 154 -0.41 -6.75 19.31
C GLY A 154 -1.16 -6.76 17.97
N PHE A 155 -1.57 -7.92 17.45
CA PHE A 155 -2.50 -8.01 16.33
C PHE A 155 -3.93 -8.14 16.84
N ASP A 156 -4.60 -7.00 17.03
CA ASP A 156 -6.05 -6.99 17.10
C ASP A 156 -6.68 -6.80 15.71
N VAL A 157 -8.01 -6.91 15.65
CA VAL A 157 -8.75 -6.73 14.39
C VAL A 157 -8.53 -5.33 13.79
N VAL A 158 -8.26 -4.33 14.62
CA VAL A 158 -8.01 -2.96 14.19
C VAL A 158 -6.69 -2.89 13.41
N ALA A 159 -5.62 -3.47 13.95
CA ALA A 159 -4.33 -3.53 13.27
C ALA A 159 -4.42 -4.31 11.95
N LEU A 160 -5.18 -5.42 11.89
CA LEU A 160 -5.35 -6.20 10.66
C LEU A 160 -6.07 -5.41 9.56
N LEU A 161 -7.06 -4.61 9.94
CA LEU A 161 -7.89 -3.85 9.01
C LEU A 161 -7.26 -2.53 8.60
N PHE A 162 -6.62 -1.81 9.51
CA PHE A 162 -6.28 -0.39 9.34
C PHE A 162 -4.78 -0.08 9.38
N SER A 163 -3.90 -1.04 9.66
CA SER A 163 -2.46 -0.77 9.50
C SER A 163 -2.17 -0.38 8.07
N GLU A 164 -1.27 0.58 7.89
CA GLU A 164 -0.87 1.13 6.58
C GLU A 164 0.52 0.63 6.17
N SER A 165 0.85 -0.62 6.55
CA SER A 165 2.10 -1.28 6.17
C SER A 165 2.35 -1.23 4.66
N ASN A 166 3.57 -0.83 4.29
CA ASN A 166 3.97 -0.56 2.91
C ASN A 166 3.98 -1.83 2.02
N GLY A 167 3.73 -1.62 0.72
CA GLY A 167 3.97 -2.64 -0.31
C GLY A 167 3.03 -3.83 -0.26
N ARG A 168 1.83 -3.66 0.28
CA ARG A 168 0.77 -4.67 0.26
C ARG A 168 -0.17 -4.45 -0.92
N LEU A 169 -0.65 -5.55 -1.50
CA LEU A 169 -1.60 -5.54 -2.61
C LEU A 169 -2.73 -6.53 -2.33
N LEU A 170 -3.98 -6.11 -2.49
CA LEU A 170 -5.14 -6.99 -2.50
C LEU A 170 -5.44 -7.41 -3.93
N VAL A 171 -5.56 -8.72 -4.16
CA VAL A 171 -5.52 -9.31 -5.50
C VAL A 171 -6.70 -10.24 -5.71
N GLU A 172 -7.51 -9.98 -6.72
CA GLU A 172 -8.48 -10.93 -7.26
C GLU A 172 -7.79 -11.81 -8.29
N VAL A 173 -7.90 -13.13 -8.17
CA VAL A 173 -7.25 -14.08 -9.08
C VAL A 173 -8.25 -14.85 -9.93
N ALA A 174 -7.81 -15.23 -11.13
CA ALA A 174 -8.50 -16.18 -11.99
C ALA A 174 -8.36 -17.59 -11.42
N ASP A 175 -9.39 -18.43 -11.58
CA ASP A 175 -9.32 -19.85 -11.21
C ASP A 175 -8.31 -20.64 -12.05
#